data_AF-A0A1H8VLI7-F1
#
_entry.id   AF-A0A1H8VLI7-F1
#
_cell.length_a   1.000
_cell.length_b   1.000
_cell.length_c   1.000
_cell.angle_alpha   90.00
_cell.angle_beta   90.00
_cell.angle_gamma   90.00
#
_symmetry.space_group_name_H-M   'P 1'
#
loop_
_entity.id
_entity.type
_entity.pdbx_description
1 polymer ?
#
loop_
_entity_poly.entity_id
_entity_poly.type
_entity_poly.pdbx_seq_one_letter_code
_entity_poly.pdbx_strand_id
1 'polypeptide(L)'
;MKRVYSAHSPLMVGHVRNLLETEGIRCVTRNMGLAGAAGELPPTAVWPELWVEREIDYERAERIVAEALDDTPATGRNWRCSGCGEVLEPQFAQCWNCGGRKPENNG
;
A
#
# COMPACT_ATOMS: atom_id res chain seq x y z
N MET A 1 8.02 18.65 -6.41
CA MET A 1 8.33 17.32 -5.87
C MET A 1 8.05 17.34 -4.38
N LYS A 2 7.38 16.31 -3.84
CA LYS A 2 7.04 16.23 -2.41
C LYS A 2 7.23 14.80 -1.88
N ARG A 3 7.80 14.65 -0.69
CA ARG A 3 8.07 13.33 -0.08
C ARG A 3 6.78 12.75 0.43
N VAL A 4 6.44 11.52 0.00
CA VAL A 4 5.21 10.83 0.40
C VAL A 4 5.46 9.67 1.34
N TYR A 5 6.63 9.04 1.28
CA TYR A 5 6.95 7.89 2.11
C TYR A 5 8.44 7.78 2.41
N SER A 6 8.80 7.23 3.55
CA SER A 6 10.18 6.90 3.92
C SER A 6 10.18 5.77 4.92
N ALA A 7 11.13 4.84 4.78
CA ALA A 7 11.29 3.69 5.65
C ALA A 7 12.75 3.26 5.69
N HIS A 8 13.15 2.59 6.77
CA HIS A 8 14.50 2.04 6.89
C HIS A 8 14.82 1.00 5.79
N SER A 9 13.82 0.23 5.35
CA SER A 9 13.98 -0.82 4.35
C SER A 9 13.85 -0.26 2.92
N PRO A 10 14.89 -0.35 2.07
CA PRO A 10 14.80 0.00 0.66
C PRO A 10 13.75 -0.84 -0.09
N LEU A 11 13.51 -2.08 0.36
CA LEU A 11 12.50 -2.96 -0.23
C LEU A 11 11.09 -2.39 -0.04
N MET A 12 10.78 -1.86 1.14
CA MET A 12 9.47 -1.23 1.39
C MET A 12 9.28 0.02 0.52
N VAL A 13 10.31 0.85 0.40
CA VAL A 13 10.26 2.04 -0.47
C VAL A 13 10.08 1.65 -1.94
N GLY A 14 10.74 0.58 -2.39
CA GLY A 14 10.56 0.01 -3.73
C GLY A 14 9.16 -0.57 -3.96
N HIS A 15 8.60 -1.26 -2.95
CA HIS A 15 7.23 -1.79 -3.02
C HIS A 15 6.20 -0.68 -3.18
N VAL A 16 6.26 0.35 -2.33
CA VAL A 16 5.35 1.50 -2.40
C VAL A 16 5.52 2.29 -3.71
N ARG A 17 6.76 2.40 -4.22
CA ARG A 17 7.01 2.97 -5.55
C ARG A 17 6.24 2.23 -6.64
N ASN A 18 6.35 0.90 -6.68
CA ASN A 18 5.67 0.09 -7.70
C ASN A 18 4.15 0.26 -7.63
N LEU A 19 3.59 0.33 -6.43
CA LEU A 19 2.16 0.59 -6.22
C LEU A 19 1.75 1.94 -6.84
N LEU A 20 2.47 3.01 -6.51
CA LEU A 20 2.17 4.34 -7.05
C LEU A 20 2.36 4.41 -8.58
N GLU A 21 3.40 3.77 -9.12
CA GLU A 21 3.63 3.73 -10.57
C GLU A 21 2.54 2.94 -11.31
N THR A 22 2.01 1.86 -10.73
CA THR A 22 0.88 1.09 -11.29
C THR A 22 -0.40 1.93 -11.35
N GLU A 23 -0.57 2.83 -10.38
CA GLU A 23 -1.65 3.83 -10.33
C GLU A 23 -1.39 5.05 -11.24
N GLY A 24 -0.30 5.05 -12.01
CA GLY A 24 0.07 6.11 -12.95
C GLY A 24 0.74 7.34 -12.31
N ILE A 25 1.21 7.23 -11.07
CA ILE A 25 1.84 8.33 -10.33
C ILE A 25 3.36 8.24 -10.49
N ARG A 26 3.96 9.24 -11.14
CA ARG A 26 5.42 9.30 -11.30
C ARG A 26 6.12 9.64 -10.00
N CYS A 27 7.11 8.82 -9.65
CA CYS A 27 7.84 8.92 -8.39
C CYS A 27 9.36 8.84 -8.60
N VAL A 28 10.10 9.44 -7.67
CA VAL A 28 11.56 9.34 -7.59
C VAL A 28 11.97 8.85 -6.21
N THR A 29 12.97 7.98 -6.16
CA THR A 29 13.54 7.46 -4.90
C THR A 29 14.83 8.17 -4.55
N ARG A 30 15.07 8.42 -3.25
CA ARG A 30 16.32 8.96 -2.72
C ARG A 30 16.86 8.05 -1.62
N ASN A 31 18.16 8.17 -1.34
CA ASN A 31 18.84 7.50 -0.22
C ASN A 31 18.77 5.96 -0.21
N MET A 32 18.48 5.31 -1.35
CA MET A 32 18.31 3.85 -1.45
C MET A 32 19.56 3.03 -1.09
N GLY A 33 20.76 3.64 -1.11
CA GLY A 33 22.04 2.99 -0.82
C GLY A 33 22.78 3.56 0.40
N LEU A 34 22.17 4.46 1.17
CA LEU A 34 22.85 5.16 2.28
C LEU A 34 22.84 4.39 3.60
N ALA A 35 22.22 3.20 3.66
CA ALA A 35 22.15 2.40 4.88
C ALA A 35 23.54 2.03 5.45
N GLY A 36 24.56 1.87 4.59
CA GLY A 36 25.95 1.62 5.02
C GLY A 36 26.73 2.87 5.44
N ALA A 37 26.19 4.07 5.18
CA ALA A 37 26.80 5.35 5.53
C ALA A 37 26.24 5.93 6.85
N ALA A 38 25.50 5.12 7.61
CA ALA A 38 24.80 5.52 8.84
C ALA A 38 25.72 5.94 10.01
N GLY A 39 27.04 6.06 9.81
CA GLY A 39 28.09 6.36 10.80
C GLY A 39 27.65 7.24 11.98
N GLU A 40 27.81 8.56 11.88
CA GLU A 40 27.42 9.52 12.93
C GLU A 40 26.08 10.24 12.65
N LEU A 41 25.43 9.91 11.53
CA LEU A 41 24.18 10.57 11.15
C LEU A 41 22.97 9.91 11.83
N PRO A 42 21.92 10.67 12.19
CA PRO A 42 20.68 10.09 12.65
C PRO A 42 20.13 9.10 11.62
N PRO A 43 19.63 7.92 12.03
CA PRO A 43 19.15 6.90 11.09
C PRO A 43 18.12 7.43 10.09
N THR A 44 17.23 8.33 10.52
CA THR A 44 16.20 8.94 9.66
C THR A 44 16.76 9.84 8.56
N ALA A 45 17.96 10.39 8.72
CA ALA A 45 18.63 11.20 7.69
C ALA A 45 19.17 10.36 6.53
N VAL A 46 19.38 9.05 6.76
CA VAL A 46 19.90 8.10 5.76
C VAL A 46 18.84 7.12 5.28
N TRP A 47 17.61 7.23 5.75
CA TRP A 47 16.54 6.34 5.30
C TRP A 47 16.21 6.56 3.83
N PRO A 48 15.97 5.48 3.09
CA PRO A 48 15.31 5.53 1.79
C PRO A 48 14.04 6.38 1.81
N GLU A 49 13.83 7.12 0.73
CA GLU A 49 12.69 8.02 0.58
C GLU A 49 12.02 7.85 -0.78
N LEU A 50 10.70 8.05 -0.81
CA LEU A 50 9.89 8.13 -2.01
C LEU A 50 9.26 9.52 -2.13
N TRP A 51 9.40 10.10 -3.31
CA TRP A 51 8.90 11.43 -3.62
C TRP A 51 8.03 11.37 -4.86
N VAL A 52 6.88 12.05 -4.83
CA VAL A 52 6.09 12.28 -6.04
C VAL A 52 6.69 13.43 -6.85
N GLU A 53 6.71 13.29 -8.17
CA GLU A 53 7.26 14.33 -9.06
C GLU A 53 6.41 15.61 -9.03
N ARG A 54 5.10 15.43 -9.25
CA ARG A 54 4.12 16.51 -9.28
C ARG A 54 3.39 16.60 -7.95
N GLU A 55 3.27 17.81 -7.41
CA GLU A 55 2.60 18.00 -6.12
C GLU A 55 1.10 17.72 -6.18
N ILE A 56 0.48 17.89 -7.35
CA ILE A 56 -0.94 17.57 -7.54
C ILE A 56 -1.26 16.08 -7.32
N ASP A 57 -0.27 15.19 -7.47
CA ASP A 57 -0.44 13.76 -7.21
C ASP A 57 -0.25 13.39 -5.73
N TYR A 58 0.22 14.33 -4.90
CA TYR A 58 0.62 14.04 -3.51
C TYR A 58 -0.52 13.48 -2.67
N GLU A 59 -1.69 14.13 -2.66
CA GLU A 59 -2.82 13.68 -1.82
C GLU A 59 -3.33 12.31 -2.25
N ARG A 60 -3.35 12.04 -3.56
CA ARG A 60 -3.75 10.72 -4.07
C ARG A 60 -2.70 9.68 -3.68
N ALA A 61 -1.42 9.98 -3.83
CA ALA A 61 -0.35 9.08 -3.44
C ALA A 61 -0.38 8.77 -1.94
N GLU A 62 -0.56 9.79 -1.09
CA GLU A 62 -0.63 9.63 0.37
C GLU A 62 -1.77 8.69 0.78
N ARG A 63 -2.94 8.78 0.15
CA ARG A 63 -4.04 7.84 0.39
C ARG A 63 -3.70 6.40 0.01
N ILE A 64 -3.11 6.21 -1.18
CA ILE A 64 -2.70 4.88 -1.66
C ILE A 64 -1.65 4.27 -0.73
N VAL A 65 -0.67 5.06 -0.28
CA VAL A 65 0.34 4.62 0.69
C VAL A 65 -0.30 4.25 2.02
N ALA A 66 -1.22 5.06 2.53
CA ALA A 66 -1.91 4.78 3.78
C ALA A 66 -2.71 3.47 3.71
N GLU A 67 -3.48 3.26 2.63
CA GLU A 67 -4.26 2.05 2.42
C GLU A 67 -3.39 0.79 2.30
N ALA A 68 -2.24 0.88 1.61
CA ALA A 68 -1.34 -0.25 1.44
C ALA A 68 -0.55 -0.62 2.70
N LEU A 69 -0.40 0.31 3.64
CA LEU A 69 0.30 0.09 4.91
C LEU A 69 -0.68 -0.11 6.07
N ASP A 70 -1.98 -0.04 5.81
CA ASP A 70 -2.99 -0.30 6.83
C ASP A 70 -3.09 -1.81 7.09
N ASP A 71 -2.46 -2.25 8.17
CA ASP A 71 -2.55 -3.63 8.68
C ASP A 71 -3.87 -3.90 9.41
N THR A 72 -4.85 -2.97 9.38
CA THR A 72 -6.15 -3.19 10.01
C THR A 72 -6.86 -4.35 9.32
N PRO A 73 -7.25 -5.42 10.06
CA PRO A 73 -8.04 -6.50 9.50
C PRO A 73 -9.29 -5.92 8.86
N ALA A 74 -9.60 -6.32 7.62
CA ALA A 74 -10.75 -5.81 6.89
C ALA A 74 -11.99 -5.79 7.80
N THR A 75 -12.49 -4.60 8.09
CA THR A 75 -13.59 -4.45 9.04
C THR A 75 -14.87 -4.94 8.38
N GLY A 76 -15.44 -6.03 8.91
CA GLY A 76 -16.68 -6.58 8.37
C GLY A 76 -17.01 -7.95 8.94
N ARG A 77 -18.25 -8.40 8.72
CA ARG A 77 -18.64 -9.77 9.06
C ARG A 77 -18.21 -10.70 7.94
N ASN A 78 -17.80 -11.92 8.32
CA ASN A 78 -17.69 -13.01 7.37
C ASN A 78 -19.00 -13.16 6.61
N TRP A 79 -18.91 -13.52 5.33
CA TRP A 79 -20.06 -13.72 4.46
C TRP A 79 -20.08 -15.16 3.95
N ARG A 80 -21.27 -15.70 3.77
CA ARG A 80 -21.45 -17.05 3.21
C ARG A 80 -21.72 -16.95 1.72
N CYS A 81 -20.96 -17.69 0.91
CA CYS A 81 -21.16 -17.76 -0.52
C CYS A 81 -22.50 -18.41 -0.85
N SER A 82 -23.34 -17.75 -1.65
CA SER A 82 -24.62 -18.28 -2.12
C SER A 82 -24.48 -19.42 -3.13
N GLY A 83 -23.33 -19.55 -3.80
CA GLY A 83 -23.08 -20.59 -4.81
C GLY A 83 -22.64 -21.93 -4.22
N CYS A 84 -21.74 -21.92 -3.23
CA CYS A 84 -21.16 -23.16 -2.67
C CYS A 84 -21.25 -23.29 -1.14
N GLY A 85 -21.74 -22.28 -0.42
CA GLY A 85 -21.90 -22.32 1.04
C GLY A 85 -20.64 -22.00 1.86
N GLU A 86 -19.51 -21.73 1.20
CA GLU A 86 -18.24 -21.37 1.85
C GLU A 86 -18.37 -20.11 2.71
N VAL A 87 -17.69 -20.05 3.86
CA VAL A 87 -17.67 -18.86 4.73
C VAL A 87 -16.37 -18.11 4.48
N LEU A 88 -16.47 -16.89 3.96
CA LEU A 88 -15.36 -16.04 3.60
C LEU A 88 -15.20 -14.86 4.53
N GLU A 89 -13.96 -14.48 4.78
CA GLU A 89 -13.61 -13.26 5.51
C GLU A 89 -14.01 -11.99 4.73
N PRO A 90 -14.23 -10.86 5.43
CA PRO A 90 -14.72 -9.62 4.83
C PRO A 90 -13.88 -9.06 3.68
N GLN A 91 -12.56 -9.30 3.66
CA GLN A 91 -11.64 -8.83 2.60
C GLN A 91 -11.92 -9.42 1.22
N PHE A 92 -12.58 -10.58 1.13
CA PHE A 92 -12.82 -11.23 -0.16
C PHE A 92 -14.05 -10.66 -0.87
N ALA A 93 -13.83 -10.12 -2.07
CA ALA A 93 -14.91 -9.68 -2.96
C ALA A 93 -15.57 -10.84 -3.74
N GLN A 94 -14.89 -11.98 -3.85
CA GLN A 94 -15.36 -13.19 -4.54
C GLN A 94 -15.00 -14.46 -3.74
N CYS A 95 -15.82 -15.50 -3.92
CA CYS A 95 -15.59 -16.79 -3.31
C CYS A 95 -14.35 -17.46 -3.92
N TRP A 96 -13.36 -17.80 -3.11
CA TRP A 96 -12.15 -18.49 -3.57
C TRP A 96 -12.44 -19.90 -4.11
N ASN A 97 -13.50 -20.55 -3.62
CA ASN A 97 -13.86 -21.91 -4.02
C ASN A 97 -14.65 -21.95 -5.34
N CYS A 98 -15.61 -21.04 -5.55
CA CYS A 98 -16.52 -21.12 -6.71
C CYS A 98 -16.62 -19.84 -7.55
N GLY A 99 -15.89 -18.77 -7.22
CA GLY A 99 -15.91 -17.49 -7.95
C GLY A 99 -17.18 -16.63 -7.75
N GLY A 100 -18.13 -17.05 -6.91
CA GLY A 100 -19.35 -16.27 -6.65
C GLY A 100 -19.04 -14.92 -5.98
N ARG A 101 -19.65 -13.82 -6.42
CA ARG A 101 -19.43 -12.49 -5.81
C ARG A 101 -20.04 -12.39 -4.42
N LYS A 102 -19.41 -11.57 -3.57
CA LYS A 102 -19.98 -11.13 -2.30
C LYS A 102 -21.31 -10.42 -2.56
N PRO A 103 -22.41 -10.79 -1.87
CA PRO A 103 -23.67 -10.09 -2.01
C PRO A 103 -23.52 -8.64 -1.53
N GLU A 104 -23.86 -7.69 -2.39
CA GLU A 104 -23.94 -6.27 -2.02
C GLU A 104 -25.23 -6.06 -1.21
N ASN A 105 -25.11 -5.79 0.08
CA ASN A 105 -26.27 -5.34 0.86
C ASN A 105 -26.62 -3.91 0.40
N ASN A 106 -27.47 -3.79 -0.62
CA ASN A 106 -28.23 -2.57 -0.84
C ASN A 106 -29.23 -2.43 0.30
N GLY A 107 -28.92 -1.56 1.25
CA GLY A 107 -29.88 -1.05 2.23
C GLY A 107 -30.83 -0.06 1.58
#